data_AF-A0AAD7IN86-F1
#
_entry.id   AF-A0AAD7IN86-F1
#
_cell.length_a   1.000
_cell.length_b   1.000
_cell.length_c   1.000
_cell.angle_alpha   90.00
_cell.angle_beta   90.00
_cell.angle_gamma   90.00
#
_symmetry.space_group_name_H-M   'P 1'
#
loop_
_entity.id
_entity.type
_entity.pdbx_description
1 polymer ?
#
loop_
_entity_poly.entity_id
_entity_poly.type
_entity_poly.pdbx_seq_one_letter_code
_entity_poly.pdbx_strand_id
1 'polypeptide(L)'
;MIITCLAALMGLLDDTGVTSFEIDTTFKRIAGEMNEWEVVIFFRALQRAVTIARGYVNGASAKFYERLFDEFQAVKLEITGKPIAFKRFVEGGNLIANELRHGSRAGSWGRTFAVQVQ
;
A
#
# COMPACT_ATOMS: atom_id res chain seq x y z
N MET A 1 -0.64 -11.36 11.55
CA MET A 1 -0.31 -10.60 10.33
C MET A 1 1.21 -10.55 10.22
N ILE A 2 1.75 -10.65 9.01
CA ILE A 2 3.19 -10.60 8.75
C ILE A 2 3.39 -9.62 7.59
N ILE A 3 4.32 -8.67 7.73
CA ILE A 3 4.73 -7.78 6.64
C ILE A 3 6.17 -8.14 6.27
N THR A 4 6.46 -8.32 4.98
CA THR A 4 7.82 -8.54 4.46
C THR A 4 8.15 -7.45 3.45
N CYS A 5 9.35 -6.89 3.53
CA CYS A 5 9.82 -5.84 2.65
C CYS A 5 11.35 -5.84 2.61
N LEU A 6 11.93 -5.14 1.63
CA LEU A 6 13.34 -4.80 1.61
C LEU A 6 13.49 -3.33 1.97
N ALA A 7 14.36 -2.99 2.93
CA ALA A 7 14.51 -1.63 3.43
C ALA A 7 14.80 -0.60 2.32
N ALA A 8 15.67 -0.97 1.37
CA ALA A 8 15.99 -0.14 0.20
C ALA A 8 14.79 0.12 -0.72
N LEU A 9 13.85 -0.84 -0.84
CA LEU A 9 12.63 -0.68 -1.63
C LEU A 9 11.57 0.13 -0.88
N MET A 10 11.48 -0.02 0.44
CA MET A 10 10.60 0.79 1.29
C MET A 10 10.96 2.29 1.21
N GLY A 11 12.26 2.60 1.17
CA GLY A 11 12.76 3.97 1.00
C GLY A 11 12.35 4.66 -0.31
N LEU A 12 11.92 3.90 -1.34
CA LEU A 12 11.42 4.49 -2.60
C LEU A 12 10.10 5.23 -2.42
N LEU A 13 9.35 5.03 -1.33
CA LEU A 13 8.19 5.84 -0.98
C LEU A 13 8.55 7.30 -0.63
N ASP A 14 9.80 7.55 -0.24
CA ASP A 14 10.31 8.90 0.06
C ASP A 14 10.92 9.60 -1.19
N ASP A 15 10.90 8.94 -2.37
CA ASP A 15 11.37 9.50 -3.64
C ASP A 15 10.32 10.45 -4.23
N THR A 16 10.72 11.66 -4.63
CA THR A 16 9.83 12.67 -5.25
C THR A 16 9.30 12.25 -6.63
N GLY A 17 9.95 11.29 -7.29
CA GLY A 17 9.47 10.64 -8.51
C GLY A 17 8.41 9.57 -8.26
N VAL A 18 8.15 9.19 -7.01
CA VAL A 18 7.06 8.30 -6.59
C VAL A 18 5.96 9.15 -5.95
N THR A 19 4.86 9.32 -6.68
CA THR A 19 3.72 10.15 -6.25
C THR A 19 2.51 9.33 -5.80
N SER A 20 2.61 8.00 -5.78
CA SER A 20 1.55 7.12 -5.28
C SER A 20 2.01 5.66 -5.18
N PHE A 21 1.27 4.86 -4.43
CA PHE A 21 1.36 3.40 -4.45
C PHE A 21 -0.03 2.76 -4.55
N GLU A 22 -0.06 1.48 -4.88
CA GLU A 22 -1.26 0.65 -4.95
C GLU A 22 -1.15 -0.51 -3.96
N ILE A 23 -2.31 -0.96 -3.47
CA ILE A 23 -2.48 -1.93 -2.40
C ILE A 23 -3.39 -3.03 -3.01
N ASP A 24 -2.78 -4.06 -3.60
CA ASP A 24 -3.56 -5.11 -4.25
C ASP A 24 -4.01 -6.15 -3.23
N THR A 25 -5.24 -5.95 -2.74
CA THR A 25 -5.94 -6.87 -1.82
C THR A 25 -6.69 -7.98 -2.55
N THR A 26 -6.54 -8.13 -3.87
CA THR A 26 -7.15 -9.24 -4.60
C THR A 26 -6.42 -10.51 -4.21
N PHE A 27 -7.13 -11.49 -3.60
CA PHE A 27 -6.54 -12.72 -3.07
C PHE A 27 -6.03 -13.66 -4.19
N LYS A 28 -4.89 -13.30 -4.78
CA LYS A 28 -4.26 -13.97 -5.92
C LYS A 28 -3.46 -15.20 -5.53
N ARG A 29 -3.04 -15.30 -4.26
CA ARG A 29 -2.29 -16.42 -3.70
C ARG A 29 -2.82 -16.72 -2.29
N ILE A 30 -3.26 -17.95 -2.11
CA ILE A 30 -3.76 -18.49 -0.84
C ILE A 30 -2.78 -19.59 -0.42
N ALA A 31 -2.02 -19.34 0.65
CA ALA A 31 -1.11 -20.31 1.24
C ALA A 31 -1.72 -20.81 2.55
N GLY A 32 -2.63 -21.78 2.46
CA GLY A 32 -3.43 -22.22 3.61
C GLY A 32 -4.46 -21.16 4.01
N GLU A 33 -4.41 -20.70 5.27
CA GLU A 33 -5.36 -19.72 5.83
C GLU A 33 -4.95 -18.25 5.60
N MET A 34 -3.78 -18.01 5.00
CA MET A 34 -3.22 -16.67 4.81
C MET A 34 -3.40 -16.19 3.36
N ASN A 35 -4.05 -15.04 3.24
CA ASN A 35 -4.15 -14.25 2.04
C ASN A 35 -2.92 -13.34 1.88
N GLU A 36 -2.38 -13.27 0.67
CA GLU A 36 -1.29 -12.35 0.31
C GLU A 36 -1.84 -11.00 -0.19
N TRP A 37 -1.13 -9.94 0.18
CA TRP A 37 -1.31 -8.54 -0.21
C TRP A 37 0.00 -8.02 -0.81
N GLU A 38 -0.07 -7.25 -1.89
CA GLU A 38 1.10 -6.61 -2.51
C GLU A 38 0.99 -5.08 -2.44
N VAL A 39 2.04 -4.42 -1.94
CA VAL A 39 2.21 -2.96 -2.05
C VAL A 39 3.13 -2.66 -3.22
N VAL A 40 2.64 -1.89 -4.19
CA VAL A 40 3.30 -1.67 -5.48
C VAL A 40 3.42 -0.18 -5.78
N ILE A 41 4.59 0.28 -6.22
CA ILE A 41 4.79 1.63 -6.78
C ILE A 41 5.03 1.53 -8.29
N PHE A 42 4.72 2.61 -9.03
CA PHE A 42 5.29 2.79 -10.36
C PHE A 42 6.62 3.55 -10.24
N PHE A 43 7.74 2.86 -10.39
CA PHE A 43 9.05 3.47 -10.23
C PHE A 43 9.54 4.06 -11.56
N ARG A 44 9.44 5.39 -11.67
CA ARG A 44 9.64 6.13 -12.92
C ARG A 44 11.02 5.89 -13.56
N ALA A 45 12.08 5.71 -12.77
CA ALA A 45 13.43 5.46 -13.30
C ALA A 45 13.53 4.14 -14.09
N LEU A 46 12.70 3.14 -13.77
CA LEU A 46 12.65 1.85 -14.48
C LEU A 46 11.46 1.71 -15.44
N GLN A 47 10.55 2.70 -15.47
CA GLN A 47 9.27 2.65 -16.21
C GLN A 47 8.45 1.37 -15.93
N ARG A 48 8.48 0.88 -14.68
CA ARG A 48 7.87 -0.40 -14.27
C ARG A 48 7.21 -0.30 -12.91
N ALA A 49 6.20 -1.16 -12.71
CA ALA A 49 5.68 -1.48 -11.39
C ALA A 49 6.72 -2.26 -10.56
N VAL A 50 6.89 -1.90 -9.29
CA VAL A 50 7.81 -2.53 -8.34
C VAL A 50 7.06 -2.84 -7.05
N THR A 51 7.00 -4.11 -6.66
CA THR A 51 6.50 -4.52 -5.34
C THR A 51 7.53 -4.15 -4.26
N ILE A 52 7.15 -3.29 -3.33
CA ILE A 52 8.04 -2.79 -2.26
C ILE A 52 7.81 -3.52 -0.93
N ALA A 53 6.60 -4.03 -0.70
CA ALA A 53 6.24 -4.83 0.45
C ALA A 53 5.16 -5.86 0.10
N ARG A 54 5.09 -6.92 0.91
CA ARG A 54 4.04 -7.94 0.90
C ARG A 54 3.46 -8.05 2.31
N GLY A 55 2.17 -8.29 2.43
CA GLY A 55 1.50 -8.60 3.69
C GLY A 55 0.80 -9.94 3.62
N TYR A 56 0.78 -10.65 4.75
CA TYR A 56 0.08 -11.92 4.90
C TYR A 56 -0.93 -11.79 6.05
N VAL A 57 -2.21 -11.95 5.71
CA VAL A 57 -3.37 -11.73 6.59
C VAL A 57 -4.40 -12.85 6.46
N ASN A 58 -5.07 -13.20 7.55
CA ASN A 58 -6.16 -14.19 7.57
C ASN A 58 -7.55 -13.54 7.77
N GLY A 59 -7.70 -12.28 7.37
CA GLY A 59 -8.93 -11.50 7.53
C GLY A 59 -9.16 -10.51 6.38
N ALA A 60 -10.43 -10.18 6.13
CA ALA A 60 -10.86 -9.39 4.98
C ALA A 60 -11.90 -8.31 5.33
N SER A 61 -11.96 -7.87 6.59
CA SER A 61 -12.87 -6.81 7.05
C SER A 61 -12.22 -5.42 6.99
N ALA A 62 -13.03 -4.34 6.96
CA ALA A 62 -12.53 -2.97 6.97
C ALA A 62 -11.52 -2.71 8.11
N LYS A 63 -11.86 -3.12 9.34
CA LYS A 63 -10.97 -3.05 10.52
C LYS A 63 -9.65 -3.84 10.36
N PHE A 64 -9.64 -4.88 9.53
CA PHE A 64 -8.42 -5.61 9.20
C PHE A 64 -7.54 -4.84 8.20
N TYR A 65 -8.13 -4.16 7.22
CA TYR A 65 -7.41 -3.31 6.27
C TYR A 65 -6.88 -2.03 6.92
N GLU A 66 -7.64 -1.41 7.83
CA GLU A 66 -7.17 -0.31 8.69
C GLU A 66 -5.90 -0.72 9.45
N ARG A 67 -5.98 -1.82 10.21
CA ARG A 67 -4.83 -2.35 10.95
C ARG A 67 -3.64 -2.72 10.04
N LEU A 68 -3.91 -3.33 8.88
CA LEU A 68 -2.87 -3.64 7.89
C LEU A 68 -2.13 -2.39 7.42
N PHE A 69 -2.86 -1.28 7.23
CA PHE A 69 -2.29 -0.01 6.84
C PHE A 69 -1.50 0.65 7.98
N ASP A 70 -2.04 0.66 9.21
CA ASP A 70 -1.36 1.20 10.40
C ASP A 70 -0.01 0.50 10.63
N GLU A 71 0.01 -0.83 10.55
CA GLU A 71 1.24 -1.59 10.77
C GLU A 71 2.21 -1.50 9.59
N PHE A 72 1.72 -1.30 8.35
CA PHE A 72 2.58 -0.93 7.23
C PHE A 72 3.22 0.46 7.42
N GLN A 73 2.47 1.44 7.94
CA GLN A 73 3.01 2.76 8.27
C GLN A 73 4.04 2.69 9.41
N ALA A 74 3.80 1.86 10.43
CA ALA A 74 4.74 1.61 11.52
C ALA A 74 6.04 0.98 11.03
N VAL A 75 5.97 -0.09 10.21
CA VAL A 75 7.15 -0.74 9.60
C VAL A 75 7.92 0.24 8.71
N LYS A 76 7.23 1.08 7.93
CA LYS A 76 7.86 2.12 7.10
C LYS A 76 8.61 3.12 7.99
N LEU A 77 8.00 3.60 9.08
CA LEU A 77 8.60 4.53 10.04
C LEU A 77 9.82 3.92 10.75
N GLU A 78 9.74 2.67 11.20
CA GLU A 78 10.86 1.96 11.85
C GLU A 78 12.05 1.82 10.92
N ILE A 79 11.82 1.46 9.65
CA ILE A 79 12.87 1.18 8.67
C ILE A 79 13.48 2.45 8.05
N THR A 80 12.68 3.48 7.72
CA THR A 80 13.17 4.69 7.01
C THR A 80 13.27 5.93 7.89
N GLY A 81 12.83 5.87 9.15
CA GLY A 81 12.81 7.01 10.07
C GLY A 81 11.78 8.09 9.70
N LYS A 82 10.94 7.85 8.70
CA LYS A 82 9.93 8.80 8.18
C LYS A 82 8.58 8.11 8.09
N PRO A 83 7.45 8.73 8.47
CA PRO A 83 6.13 8.17 8.23
C PRO A 83 5.79 8.17 6.73
N ILE A 84 4.72 7.48 6.34
CA ILE A 84 4.09 7.68 5.02
C ILE A 84 3.46 9.07 5.00
N ALA A 85 3.88 9.93 4.07
CA ALA A 85 3.51 11.35 4.03
C ALA A 85 2.61 11.65 2.81
N PHE A 86 1.34 11.85 3.10
CA PHE A 86 0.31 12.13 2.11
C PHE A 86 0.13 13.64 1.96
N LYS A 87 0.27 14.17 0.74
CA LYS A 87 0.36 15.61 0.48
C LYS A 87 -0.87 16.42 0.95
N ARG A 88 -2.02 15.75 1.13
CA ARG A 88 -3.30 16.34 1.57
C ARG A 88 -3.35 16.63 3.05
N PHE A 89 -2.58 15.84 3.80
CA PHE A 89 -2.66 15.70 5.25
C PHE A 89 -1.35 16.08 5.93
N VAL A 90 -0.23 16.06 5.19
CA VAL A 90 1.13 16.32 5.69
C VAL A 90 1.80 17.33 4.76
N GLU A 91 2.22 18.46 5.33
CA GLU A 91 3.03 19.45 4.62
C GLU A 91 4.36 18.81 4.17
N GLY A 92 4.72 18.99 2.89
CA GLY A 92 5.87 18.31 2.29
C GLY A 92 5.65 16.85 1.89
N GLY A 93 4.44 16.30 2.03
CA GLY A 93 4.10 14.98 1.48
C GLY A 93 4.23 14.92 -0.05
N ASN A 94 4.68 13.78 -0.57
CA ASN A 94 4.94 13.55 -2.00
C ASN A 94 3.84 12.74 -2.71
N LEU A 95 3.04 11.98 -1.96
CA LEU A 95 2.02 11.06 -2.48
C LEU A 95 0.69 11.80 -2.81
N ILE A 96 -0.17 11.24 -3.69
CA ILE A 96 -1.43 11.85 -4.23
C ILE A 96 -2.66 10.92 -4.13
N ALA A 97 -3.92 11.39 -3.86
CA ALA A 97 -5.17 10.71 -3.47
C ALA A 97 -6.17 10.60 -4.56
N ASN A 98 -6.46 9.36 -4.89
CA ASN A 98 -7.53 9.04 -5.79
C ASN A 98 -8.33 7.94 -5.10
N GLU A 99 -9.54 8.29 -4.66
CA GLU A 99 -10.61 7.31 -4.56
C GLU A 99 -10.75 6.69 -5.96
N LEU A 100 -10.34 5.42 -6.14
CA LEU A 100 -10.52 4.74 -7.42
C LEU A 100 -12.01 4.49 -7.68
N ARG A 101 -12.65 5.46 -8.32
CA ARG A 101 -13.98 5.30 -8.93
C ARG A 101 -13.92 4.44 -10.18
N HIS A 102 -13.66 3.15 -10.01
CA HIS A 102 -14.00 2.17 -11.03
C HIS A 102 -15.52 1.97 -11.02
N GLY A 103 -16.17 2.38 -12.11
CA GLY A 103 -17.62 2.43 -12.20
C GLY A 103 -18.29 1.05 -12.12
N SER A 104 -18.91 0.75 -10.99
CA SER A 104 -20.03 -0.19 -10.85
C SER A 104 -20.74 0.04 -9.51
N ARG A 105 -22.04 -0.24 -9.46
CA ARG A 105 -22.89 0.10 -8.31
C ARG A 105 -22.50 -0.67 -7.04
N ALA A 106 -22.73 0.00 -5.91
CA ALA A 106 -22.73 -0.47 -4.52
C ALA A 106 -22.73 -2.00 -4.28
N GLY A 107 -21.87 -2.45 -3.36
CA GLY A 107 -22.15 -3.67 -2.58
C GLY A 107 -21.18 -4.86 -2.69
N SER A 108 -19.86 -4.66 -2.81
CA SER A 108 -18.91 -5.74 -2.45
C SER A 108 -17.54 -5.20 -1.99
N TRP A 109 -17.18 -5.44 -0.73
CA TRP A 109 -15.90 -5.06 -0.10
C TRP A 109 -14.73 -6.00 -0.50
N GLY A 110 -14.64 -6.38 -1.77
CA GLY A 110 -13.86 -7.55 -2.20
C GLY A 110 -12.78 -7.33 -3.26
N ARG A 111 -12.56 -6.12 -3.79
CA ARG A 111 -11.62 -5.87 -4.89
C ARG A 111 -10.87 -4.54 -4.76
N THR A 112 -9.54 -4.65 -4.64
CA THR A 112 -8.51 -3.62 -4.85
C THR A 112 -8.70 -2.28 -4.14
N PHE A 113 -8.03 -2.10 -3.00
CA PHE A 113 -7.81 -0.78 -2.39
C PHE A 113 -6.57 -0.11 -3.01
N ALA A 114 -6.67 0.73 -4.03
CA ALA A 114 -5.51 1.59 -4.35
C ALA A 114 -5.46 2.78 -3.38
N VAL A 115 -4.40 2.85 -2.56
CA VAL A 115 -4.15 3.97 -1.64
C VAL A 115 -3.13 4.92 -2.27
N GLN A 116 -3.59 5.57 -3.32
CA GLN A 116 -3.13 6.90 -3.68
C GLN A 116 -3.66 7.86 -2.53
N VAL A 117 -2.90 8.82 -1.90
CA VAL A 117 -3.42 9.91 -0.97
C VAL A 117 -2.76 11.37 -1.08
N GLN A 118 -3.48 12.55 -1.02
CA GLN A 118 -3.58 13.75 -2.00
C GLN A 118 -2.60 14.93 -2.18
#